data_AF-A0A8T7H1Z2-F1
#
_entry.id   AF-A0A8T7H1Z2-F1
#
_cell.length_a   1.000
_cell.length_b   1.000
_cell.length_c   1.000
_cell.angle_alpha   90.00
_cell.angle_beta   90.00
_cell.angle_gamma   90.00
#
_symmetry.space_group_name_H-M   'P 1'
#
loop_
_entity.id
_entity.type
_entity.pdbx_description
1 polymer ?
#
loop_
_entity_poly.entity_id
_entity_poly.type
_entity_poly.pdbx_seq_one_letter_code
_entity_poly.pdbx_strand_id
1 'polypeptide(L)'
;MVKAPQGLRHRTRKLFRKRVREKGAVPPLSRILIDYHPGDKVYIIADPAIHKALPHRRYYGKVGTVVGRRGRAYIVQLKVGSKTKTLFLLPEHMRPAFSVEERVKEVVNVLRKVMEEKNKQKKLAREALAKIAKA
;
A
#
# COMPACT_ATOMS: atom_id res chain seq x y z
N MET A 1 44.37 -1.08 -5.64
CA MET A 1 43.13 -1.42 -4.90
C MET A 1 42.03 -1.73 -5.93
N VAL A 2 41.39 -2.91 -5.85
CA VAL A 2 40.44 -3.36 -6.90
C VAL A 2 39.07 -2.69 -6.72
N LYS A 3 38.50 -2.18 -7.81
CA LYS A 3 37.18 -1.53 -7.82
C LYS A 3 36.08 -2.57 -7.56
N ALA A 4 35.18 -2.26 -6.63
CA ALA A 4 34.07 -3.14 -6.31
C ALA A 4 33.05 -3.21 -7.48
N PRO A 5 32.45 -4.39 -7.73
CA PRO A 5 31.48 -4.57 -8.81
C PRO A 5 30.19 -3.77 -8.55
N GLN A 6 29.54 -3.31 -9.61
CA GLN A 6 28.34 -2.45 -9.56
C GLN A 6 27.03 -3.19 -9.87
N GLY A 7 26.99 -4.51 -9.68
CA GLY A 7 25.80 -5.32 -9.94
C GLY A 7 24.61 -4.98 -9.05
N LEU A 8 23.39 -5.22 -9.53
CA LEU A 8 22.12 -4.91 -8.85
C LEU A 8 21.99 -5.55 -7.46
N ARG A 9 22.60 -6.73 -7.25
CA ARG A 9 22.60 -7.47 -5.98
C ARG A 9 23.96 -7.48 -5.27
N HIS A 10 24.84 -6.53 -5.61
CA HIS A 10 26.11 -6.39 -4.92
C HIS A 10 25.88 -6.13 -3.41
N ARG A 11 26.69 -6.74 -2.54
CA ARG A 11 26.62 -6.65 -1.07
C ARG A 11 25.24 -6.95 -0.44
N THR A 12 24.36 -7.69 -1.11
CA THR A 12 23.05 -8.05 -0.54
C THR A 12 23.03 -9.38 0.20
N ARG A 13 24.18 -10.05 0.39
CA ARG A 13 24.25 -11.40 0.99
C ARG A 13 23.55 -11.48 2.35
N LYS A 14 23.76 -10.49 3.23
CA LYS A 14 23.08 -10.43 4.54
C LYS A 14 21.69 -9.79 4.43
N LEU A 15 21.53 -8.77 3.57
CA LEU A 15 20.28 -8.02 3.40
C LEU A 15 19.13 -8.88 2.89
N PHE A 16 19.41 -9.72 1.90
CA PHE A 16 18.44 -10.60 1.24
C PHE A 16 18.51 -12.03 1.78
N ARG A 17 18.98 -12.21 3.02
CA ARG A 17 19.02 -13.53 3.65
C ARG A 17 17.70 -13.78 4.39
N LYS A 18 17.00 -14.87 4.04
CA LYS A 18 15.91 -15.38 4.87
C LYS A 18 16.43 -16.00 6.18
N ARG A 19 15.61 -15.96 7.22
CA ARG A 19 15.90 -16.71 8.46
C ARG A 19 15.94 -18.20 8.15
N VAL A 20 16.71 -18.96 8.94
CA VAL A 20 16.96 -20.39 8.69
C VAL A 20 15.67 -21.19 8.56
N ARG A 21 14.70 -20.94 9.45
CA ARG A 21 13.38 -21.61 9.47
C ARG A 21 12.39 -21.09 8.41
N GLU A 22 12.72 -20.00 7.72
CA GLU A 22 11.89 -19.39 6.66
C GLU A 22 12.40 -19.75 5.25
N LYS A 23 13.51 -20.49 5.16
CA LYS A 23 14.07 -20.94 3.88
C LYS A 23 13.11 -21.93 3.21
N GLY A 24 13.00 -21.86 1.88
CA GLY A 24 12.10 -22.72 1.09
C GLY A 24 10.62 -22.33 1.16
N ALA A 25 10.22 -21.51 2.14
CA ALA A 25 8.85 -21.05 2.25
C ALA A 25 8.53 -19.97 1.21
N VAL A 26 7.41 -20.18 0.51
CA VAL A 26 6.69 -19.14 -0.23
C VAL A 26 6.21 -18.07 0.76
N PRO A 27 6.19 -16.77 0.40
CA PRO A 27 5.58 -15.75 1.25
C PRO A 27 4.17 -16.18 1.70
N PRO A 28 3.78 -15.93 2.96
CA PRO A 28 2.49 -16.38 3.46
C PRO A 28 1.35 -15.73 2.67
N LEU A 29 0.27 -16.48 2.44
CA LEU A 29 -0.91 -16.01 1.71
C LEU A 29 -1.49 -14.72 2.31
N SER A 30 -1.43 -14.59 3.64
CA SER A 30 -1.85 -13.40 4.36
C SER A 30 -1.13 -12.12 3.94
N ARG A 31 0.07 -12.20 3.35
CA ARG A 31 0.80 -11.05 2.79
C ARG A 31 0.39 -10.76 1.35
N ILE A 32 0.16 -11.81 0.56
CA ILE A 32 -0.14 -11.70 -0.87
C ILE A 32 -1.56 -11.14 -1.10
N LEU A 33 -2.49 -11.54 -0.24
CA LEU A 33 -3.91 -11.17 -0.33
C LEU A 33 -4.24 -9.79 0.25
N ILE A 34 -3.24 -9.02 0.67
CA ILE A 34 -3.49 -7.66 1.16
C ILE A 34 -3.77 -6.75 -0.04
N ASP A 35 -4.97 -6.17 -0.06
CA ASP A 35 -5.34 -5.16 -1.03
C ASP A 35 -4.84 -3.77 -0.62
N TYR A 36 -4.05 -3.18 -1.52
CA TYR A 36 -3.51 -1.84 -1.37
C TYR A 36 -4.25 -0.87 -2.29
N HIS A 37 -4.71 0.22 -1.70
CA HIS A 37 -5.39 1.31 -2.37
C HIS A 37 -4.41 2.47 -2.63
N PRO A 38 -4.69 3.32 -3.64
CA PRO A 38 -3.95 4.57 -3.82
C PRO A 38 -3.97 5.42 -2.54
N GLY A 39 -2.80 5.94 -2.15
CA GLY A 39 -2.61 6.70 -0.91
C GLY A 39 -2.01 5.89 0.25
N ASP A 40 -2.06 4.56 0.17
CA ASP A 40 -1.55 3.69 1.23
C ASP A 40 -0.04 3.81 1.42
N LYS A 41 0.39 3.84 2.69
CA LYS A 41 1.80 3.75 3.06
C LYS A 41 2.23 2.29 3.21
N VAL A 42 3.35 1.96 2.59
CA VAL A 42 3.88 0.60 2.55
C VAL A 42 5.39 0.59 2.78
N TYR A 43 5.85 -0.39 3.55
CA TYR A 43 7.26 -0.69 3.69
C TYR A 43 7.73 -1.58 2.54
N ILE A 44 8.88 -1.23 1.95
CA ILE A 44 9.50 -2.01 0.87
C ILE A 44 10.48 -3.00 1.50
N ILE A 45 10.09 -4.26 1.56
CA ILE A 45 10.90 -5.34 2.16
C ILE A 45 11.03 -6.44 1.12
N ALA A 46 12.23 -6.56 0.56
CA ALA A 46 12.51 -7.55 -0.48
C ALA A 46 12.42 -8.97 0.09
N ASP A 47 11.61 -9.82 -0.53
CA ASP A 47 11.62 -11.26 -0.28
C ASP A 47 12.49 -11.93 -1.34
N PRO A 48 13.65 -12.51 -0.98
CA PRO A 48 14.57 -13.09 -1.95
C PRO A 48 14.06 -14.37 -2.63
N ALA A 49 13.02 -15.02 -2.11
CA ALA A 49 12.46 -16.24 -2.70
C ALA A 49 11.71 -15.94 -4.01
N ILE A 50 11.19 -14.73 -4.15
CA ILE A 50 10.55 -14.27 -5.38
C ILE A 50 11.51 -13.29 -6.07
N HIS A 51 11.95 -13.64 -7.28
CA HIS A 51 12.88 -12.79 -8.04
C HIS A 51 12.19 -11.76 -8.92
N LYS A 52 10.91 -11.96 -9.23
CA LYS A 52 10.12 -11.03 -10.04
C LYS A 52 9.91 -9.72 -9.26
N ALA A 53 10.08 -8.58 -9.93
CA ALA A 53 9.91 -7.25 -9.32
C ALA A 53 10.73 -6.99 -8.04
N LEU A 54 11.85 -7.71 -7.86
CA LEU A 54 12.70 -7.55 -6.68
C LEU A 54 13.30 -6.13 -6.64
N PRO A 55 13.12 -5.36 -5.56
CA PRO A 55 13.67 -4.01 -5.48
C PRO A 55 15.19 -4.02 -5.33
N HIS A 56 15.83 -2.98 -5.85
CA HIS A 56 17.25 -2.73 -5.60
C HIS A 56 17.49 -2.41 -4.11
N ARG A 57 18.67 -2.80 -3.57
CA ARG A 57 19.04 -2.64 -2.14
C ARG A 57 18.85 -1.23 -1.59
N ARG A 58 18.95 -0.20 -2.44
CA ARG A 58 18.78 1.21 -2.07
C ARG A 58 17.39 1.50 -1.50
N TYR A 59 16.38 0.75 -1.93
CA TYR A 59 14.98 0.96 -1.56
C TYR A 59 14.53 0.06 -0.41
N TYR A 60 15.36 -0.89 0.00
CA TYR A 60 15.04 -1.80 1.09
C TYR A 60 14.83 -1.02 2.40
N GLY A 61 13.73 -1.31 3.10
CA GLY A 61 13.36 -0.69 4.37
C GLY A 61 12.85 0.75 4.24
N LYS A 62 12.65 1.27 3.02
CA LYS A 62 12.05 2.59 2.80
C LYS A 62 10.52 2.48 2.79
N VAL A 63 9.87 3.59 3.17
CA VAL A 63 8.42 3.75 3.05
C VAL A 63 8.12 4.37 1.70
N GLY A 64 7.13 3.81 1.00
CA GLY A 64 6.55 4.39 -0.20
C GLY A 64 5.05 4.61 -0.05
N THR A 65 4.49 5.34 -0.98
CA THR A 65 3.06 5.56 -1.15
C THR A 65 2.60 4.84 -2.40
N VAL A 66 1.53 4.06 -2.28
CA VAL A 66 0.90 3.39 -3.42
C VAL A 66 0.17 4.43 -4.25
N VAL A 67 0.47 4.48 -5.55
CA VAL A 67 -0.20 5.38 -6.51
C VAL A 67 -1.33 4.65 -7.24
N GLY A 68 -1.14 3.35 -7.46
CA GLY A 68 -2.11 2.53 -8.15
C GLY A 68 -1.57 1.15 -8.44
N ARG A 69 -2.27 0.42 -9.30
CA ARG A 69 -1.95 -0.96 -9.67
C ARG A 69 -1.82 -1.09 -11.19
N ARG A 70 -0.79 -1.79 -11.65
CA ARG A 70 -0.57 -2.14 -13.06
C ARG A 70 -0.45 -3.65 -13.19
N GLY A 71 -1.53 -4.29 -13.64
CA GLY A 71 -1.64 -5.75 -13.70
C GLY A 71 -1.48 -6.38 -12.31
N ARG A 72 -0.43 -7.19 -12.15
CA ARG A 72 -0.09 -7.86 -10.87
C ARG A 72 0.76 -7.02 -9.92
N ALA A 73 1.37 -5.94 -10.41
CA ALA A 73 2.28 -5.11 -9.63
C ALA A 73 1.62 -3.83 -9.16
N TYR A 74 2.06 -3.32 -8.02
CA TYR A 74 1.71 -2.00 -7.50
C TYR A 74 2.74 -0.96 -7.92
N ILE A 75 2.25 0.22 -8.25
CA ILE A 75 3.06 1.40 -8.51
C ILE A 75 3.28 2.11 -7.18
N VAL A 76 4.52 2.11 -6.71
CA VAL A 76 4.90 2.69 -5.43
C VAL A 76 5.84 3.86 -5.67
N GLN A 77 5.46 5.05 -5.23
CA GLN A 77 6.33 6.22 -5.23
C GLN A 77 7.03 6.35 -3.88
N LEU A 78 8.32 6.65 -3.91
CA LEU A 78 9.08 6.95 -2.72
C LEU A 78 10.07 8.09 -2.97
N LYS A 79 10.46 8.78 -1.91
CA LYS A 79 11.47 9.84 -1.97
C LYS A 79 12.82 9.29 -1.51
N VAL A 80 13.83 9.41 -2.36
CA VAL A 80 15.23 9.08 -2.02
C VAL A 80 16.06 10.34 -2.11
N GLY A 81 16.43 10.89 -0.96
CA GLY A 81 17.05 12.20 -0.88
C GLY A 81 16.10 13.27 -1.41
N SER A 82 16.54 14.02 -2.43
CA SER A 82 15.73 15.06 -3.07
C SER A 82 14.83 14.55 -4.20
N LYS A 83 15.01 13.32 -4.68
CA LYS A 83 14.34 12.82 -5.89
C LYS A 83 13.21 11.86 -5.54
N THR A 84 12.07 12.03 -6.19
CA THR A 84 10.99 11.04 -6.21
C THR A 84 11.31 9.94 -7.21
N LYS A 85 11.05 8.69 -6.82
CA LYS A 85 11.29 7.49 -7.61
C LYS A 85 10.05 6.62 -7.58
N THR A 86 9.66 6.16 -8.75
CA THR A 86 8.55 5.23 -8.94
C THR A 86 9.10 3.82 -9.11
N LEU A 87 8.57 2.87 -8.34
CA LEU A 87 8.90 1.46 -8.40
C LEU A 87 7.66 0.64 -8.77
N PHE A 88 7.89 -0.45 -9.47
CA PHE A 88 6.88 -1.48 -9.72
C PHE A 88 7.22 -2.67 -8.84
N LEU A 89 6.40 -2.91 -7.82
CA LEU A 89 6.63 -3.96 -6.82
C LEU A 89 5.48 -4.95 -6.84
N LEU A 90 5.81 -6.20 -6.57
CA LEU A 90 4.82 -7.22 -6.29
C LEU A 90 4.41 -7.18 -4.80
N PRO A 91 3.19 -7.62 -4.44
CA PRO A 91 2.71 -7.66 -3.06
C PRO A 91 3.67 -8.38 -2.09
N GLU A 92 4.37 -9.41 -2.58
CA GLU A 92 5.35 -10.21 -1.85
C GLU A 92 6.50 -9.38 -1.27
N HIS A 93 6.81 -8.23 -1.90
CA HIS A 93 7.89 -7.33 -1.50
C HIS A 93 7.40 -6.11 -0.72
N MET A 94 6.11 -6.09 -0.36
CA MET A 94 5.47 -4.99 0.33
C MET A 94 4.99 -5.46 1.71
N ARG A 95 4.99 -4.54 2.67
CA ARG A 95 4.29 -4.72 3.94
C ARG A 95 3.46 -3.48 4.24
N PRO A 96 2.26 -3.63 4.81
CA PRO A 96 1.45 -2.49 5.21
C PRO A 96 2.19 -1.69 6.29
N ALA A 97 2.17 -0.36 6.17
CA ALA A 97 2.66 0.55 7.20
C ALA A 97 1.53 1.24 7.98
N PHE A 98 0.29 1.06 7.54
CA PHE A 98 -0.92 1.57 8.19
C PHE A 98 -1.46 0.55 9.19
N SER A 99 -2.13 1.04 10.24
CA SER A 99 -2.92 0.17 11.10
C SER A 99 -4.27 -0.13 10.45
N VAL A 100 -4.74 -1.37 10.55
CA VAL A 100 -6.08 -1.75 10.08
C VAL A 100 -7.15 -0.90 10.76
N GLU A 101 -6.93 -0.54 12.03
CA GLU A 101 -7.85 0.30 12.79
C GLU A 101 -8.02 1.69 12.18
N GLU A 102 -6.95 2.30 11.69
CA GLU A 102 -7.00 3.64 11.08
C GLU A 102 -7.89 3.62 9.84
N ARG A 103 -7.71 2.60 9.00
CA ARG A 103 -8.56 2.39 7.81
C ARG A 103 -10.02 2.16 8.17
N VAL A 104 -10.29 1.29 9.16
CA VAL A 104 -11.67 1.01 9.59
C VAL A 104 -12.33 2.28 10.16
N LYS A 105 -11.61 3.04 10.98
CA LYS A 105 -12.10 4.32 11.54
C LYS A 105 -12.44 5.31 10.42
N GLU A 106 -11.59 5.43 9.41
CA GLU A 106 -11.83 6.31 8.26
C GLU A 106 -13.10 5.93 7.51
N VAL A 107 -13.28 4.64 7.19
CA VAL A 107 -14.48 4.14 6.51
C VAL A 107 -15.74 4.39 7.34
N VAL A 108 -15.72 4.11 8.64
CA VAL A 108 -16.87 4.35 9.54
C VAL A 108 -17.22 5.84 9.59
N ASN A 109 -16.22 6.72 9.63
CA ASN A 109 -16.44 8.16 9.64
C ASN A 109 -17.07 8.66 8.33
N VAL A 110 -16.62 8.13 7.18
CA VAL A 110 -17.24 8.44 5.88
C VAL A 110 -18.70 7.99 5.86
N LEU A 111 -19.00 6.78 6.31
CA LEU A 111 -20.38 6.25 6.35
C LEU A 111 -21.30 7.11 7.24
N ARG A 112 -20.80 7.55 8.41
CA ARG A 112 -21.55 8.44 9.30
C ARG A 112 -21.93 9.76 8.60
N LYS A 113 -20.99 10.39 7.89
CA LYS A 113 -21.24 11.63 7.12
C LYS A 113 -22.32 11.43 6.05
N VAL A 114 -22.23 10.33 5.28
CA VAL A 114 -23.22 10.00 4.24
C VAL A 114 -24.61 9.79 4.84
N MET A 115 -24.71 9.15 6.00
CA MET A 115 -25.99 8.97 6.71
C MET A 115 -26.59 10.30 7.16
N GLU A 116 -25.78 11.22 7.69
CA GLU A 116 -26.23 12.56 8.09
C GLU A 116 -26.74 13.37 6.91
N GLU A 117 -26.04 13.38 5.78
CA GLU A 117 -26.47 14.05 4.55
C GLU A 117 -27.80 13.49 4.03
N LYS A 118 -27.93 12.16 3.99
CA LYS A 118 -29.18 11.49 3.59
C LYS A 118 -30.34 11.86 4.49
N ASN A 119 -30.12 11.98 5.80
CA ASN A 119 -31.15 12.40 6.75
C ASN A 119 -31.57 13.86 6.54
N LYS A 120 -30.61 14.76 6.28
CA LYS A 120 -30.91 16.17 5.92
C LYS A 120 -31.73 16.25 4.63
N GLN A 121 -31.35 15.52 3.59
CA GLN A 121 -32.09 15.47 2.32
C GLN A 121 -33.52 14.94 2.52
N LYS A 122 -33.70 13.86 3.28
CA LYS A 122 -35.03 13.34 3.62
C LYS A 122 -35.90 14.36 4.37
N LYS A 123 -35.30 15.13 5.28
CA LYS A 123 -36.01 16.19 6.02
C LYS A 123 -36.49 17.30 5.08
N LEU A 124 -35.59 17.81 4.24
CA LEU A 124 -35.92 18.81 3.21
C LEU A 124 -37.02 18.33 2.26
N ALA A 125 -36.93 17.08 1.78
CA ALA A 125 -37.94 16.49 0.91
C ALA A 125 -39.32 16.38 1.59
N ARG A 126 -39.36 15.99 2.88
CA ARG A 126 -40.60 15.96 3.67
C ARG A 126 -41.20 17.35 3.85
N GLU A 127 -40.37 18.36 4.15
CA GLU A 127 -40.81 19.75 4.28
C GLU A 127 -41.35 20.32 2.97
N ALA A 128 -40.71 20.01 1.83
CA ALA A 128 -41.17 20.40 0.51
C ALA A 128 -42.53 19.75 0.16
N LEU A 129 -42.69 18.43 0.37
CA LEU A 129 -43.96 17.73 0.16
C LEU A 129 -45.08 18.29 1.04
N ALA A 130 -44.79 18.59 2.30
CA ALA A 130 -45.77 19.19 3.23
C ALA A 130 -46.19 20.61 2.80
N LYS A 131 -45.32 21.38 2.13
CA LYS A 131 -45.69 22.67 1.53
C LYS A 131 -46.57 22.49 0.30
N ILE A 132 -46.25 21.53 -0.57
CA ILE A 132 -47.07 21.23 -1.76
C ILE A 132 -48.48 20.79 -1.35
N ALA A 133 -48.59 19.90 -0.36
CA ALA A 133 -49.89 19.39 0.11
C ALA A 133 -50.77 20.44 0.83
N LYS A 134 -50.21 21.60 1.19
CA LYS A 134 -50.93 22.72 1.81
C LYS A 134 -51.31 23.83 0.83
N ALA A 135 -50.78 23.81 -0.39
CA ALA A 135 -51.14 24.70 -1.48
C ALA A 135 -52.29 24.10 -2.29
#